data_AF-A0A2V9B622-F1
#
_entry.id   AF-A0A2V9B622-F1
#
_cell.length_a   1.000
_cell.length_b   1.000
_cell.length_c   1.000
_cell.angle_alpha   90.00
_cell.angle_beta   90.00
_cell.angle_gamma   90.00
#
_symmetry.space_group_name_H-M   'P 1'
#
loop_
_entity.id
_entity.type
_entity.pdbx_description
1 polymer ?
#
loop_
_entity_poly.entity_id
_entity_poly.type
_entity_poly.pdbx_seq_one_letter_code
_entity_poly.pdbx_strand_id
1 'polypeptide(L)' 'MNTGLSKSFTVTERVRLKAQVSFTNVLNHTNLADPNLNIASRNFGVINSARGSDFGGNRTGQVSLRVDF' A
#
# COMPACT_ATOMS: atom_id res chain seq x y z
N MET A 1 5.61 4.03 5.99
CA MET A 1 5.04 5.38 5.75
C MET A 1 4.08 5.31 4.56
N ASN A 2 2.90 5.90 4.70
CA ASN A 2 1.86 5.90 3.68
C ASN A 2 1.55 7.37 3.33
N THR A 3 1.38 7.69 2.05
CA THR A 3 1.00 9.04 1.61
C THR A 3 -0.19 8.97 0.67
N GLY A 4 -0.97 10.03 0.63
CA GLY A 4 -2.08 10.13 -0.31
C GLY A 4 -2.32 11.58 -0.71
N LEU A 5 -2.75 11.77 -1.95
CA LEU A 5 -3.11 13.06 -2.51
C LEU A 5 -4.52 12.94 -3.11
N SER A 6 -5.35 13.95 -2.88
CA SER A 6 -6.65 14.06 -3.53
C SER A 6 -6.85 15.45 -4.12
N LYS A 7 -7.57 15.50 -5.25
CA LYS A 7 -7.98 16.76 -5.89
C LYS A 7 -9.40 16.63 -6.40
N SER A 8 -10.21 17.63 -6.06
CA SER A 8 -11.59 17.73 -6.53
C SER A 8 -11.70 18.83 -7.58
N PHE A 9 -12.38 18.54 -8.68
CA PHE A 9 -12.65 19.44 -9.78
C PHE A 9 -14.16 19.60 -9.93
N THR A 10 -14.62 20.84 -9.94
CA THR A 10 -16.02 21.12 -10.32
C THR A 10 -16.08 21.12 -11.84
N VAL A 11 -16.78 20.14 -12.41
CA VAL A 11 -16.93 20.01 -13.88
C VAL A 11 -18.10 20.88 -14.34
N THR A 12 -19.22 20.80 -13.62
CA THR A 12 -20.39 21.68 -13.78
C THR A 12 -20.96 22.01 -12.40
N GLU A 13 -21.97 22.87 -12.33
CA GLU A 13 -22.61 23.27 -11.06
C GLU A 13 -23.16 22.07 -10.26
N ARG A 14 -23.51 20.98 -10.95
CA ARG A 14 -24.06 19.76 -10.35
C ARG A 14 -23.05 18.62 -10.31
N VAL A 15 -22.02 18.62 -11.16
CA VAL A 15 -21.08 17.49 -11.30
C VAL A 15 -19.70 17.84 -10.74
N ARG A 16 -19.21 16.99 -9.83
CA ARG A 16 -17.85 17.07 -9.27
C ARG A 16 -17.07 15.80 -9.55
N LEU A 17 -15.84 15.95 -10.03
CA LEU A 17 -14.88 14.86 -10.21
C LEU A 17 -13.87 14.91 -9.06
N LYS A 18 -13.65 13.78 -8.37
CA LYS A 18 -12.62 13.63 -7.35
C LYS A 18 -11.59 12.60 -7.82
N ALA A 19 -10.35 13.03 -7.95
CA ALA A 19 -9.19 12.16 -8.18
C ALA A 19 -8.47 11.93 -6.86
N GLN A 20 -8.12 10.68 -6.56
CA GLN A 20 -7.39 10.28 -5.36
C GLN A 20 -6.28 9.32 -5.74
N VAL A 21 -5.12 9.50 -5.13
CA VAL A 21 -3.99 8.58 -5.24
C VAL A 21 -3.49 8.29 -3.83
N SER A 22 -3.24 7.02 -3.52
CA SER A 22 -2.59 6.61 -2.28
C SER A 22 -1.39 5.73 -2.60
N PHE A 23 -0.36 5.84 -1.77
CA PHE A 23 0.83 5.00 -1.84
C PHE A 23 1.14 4.45 -0.45
N THR A 24 1.35 3.14 -0.36
CA THR A 24 1.85 2.47 0.82
C THR A 24 3.34 2.19 0.65
N ASN A 25 4.10 2.34 1.74
CA ASN A 25 5.55 2.16 1.73
C ASN A 25 6.27 3.06 0.70
N VAL A 26 5.97 4.36 0.75
CA VAL A 26 6.47 5.37 -0.20
C VAL A 26 8.00 5.37 -0.32
N LEU A 27 8.68 5.21 0.82
CA LEU A 27 10.13 5.19 0.92
C LEU A 27 10.74 3.84 0.51
N ASN A 28 9.91 2.88 0.11
CA ASN A 28 10.31 1.52 -0.26
C ASN A 28 11.19 0.85 0.81
N HIS A 29 10.86 1.04 2.08
CA HIS A 29 11.58 0.40 3.18
C HIS A 29 11.31 -1.10 3.16
N THR A 30 12.36 -1.91 3.17
CA THR A 30 12.23 -3.37 3.21
C THR A 30 11.67 -3.79 4.56
N ASN A 31 10.41 -4.24 4.56
CA ASN A 31 9.81 -4.83 5.74
C ASN A 31 10.13 -6.32 5.75
N LEU A 32 10.59 -6.81 6.89
CA LEU A 32 10.93 -8.22 7.08
C LEU A 32 9.66 -9.07 7.21
N ALA A 33 9.67 -10.26 6.61
CA ALA A 33 8.58 -11.22 6.68
C ALA A 33 8.52 -11.88 8.07
N ASP A 34 7.55 -12.79 8.26
CA ASP A 34 7.47 -13.55 9.49
C ASP A 34 8.58 -14.61 9.56
N PRO A 35 9.09 -14.93 10.76
CA PRO A 35 10.13 -15.94 10.94
C PRO A 35 9.60 -17.33 10.58
N ASN A 36 10.51 -18.22 10.20
CA ASN A 36 10.12 -19.60 9.92
C ASN A 36 9.63 -20.31 11.20
N LEU A 37 8.38 -20.76 11.20
CA LEU A 37 7.76 -21.45 12.34
C LEU A 37 7.82 -22.98 12.25
N ASN A 38 8.45 -23.53 11.21
CA ASN A 38 8.65 -24.96 11.09
C ASN A 38 9.78 -25.43 12.01
N ILE A 39 9.42 -26.13 13.10
CA ILE A 39 10.34 -26.63 14.12
C ILE A 39 11.36 -27.64 13.56
N ALA A 40 11.04 -28.31 12.44
CA ALA A 40 11.95 -29.24 11.76
C ALA A 40 12.96 -28.54 10.82
N SER A 41 12.84 -27.21 10.64
CA SER A 41 13.72 -26.42 9.78
C SER A 41 14.98 -25.97 10.53
N ARG A 42 16.14 -26.01 9.88
CA ARG A 42 17.38 -25.40 10.40
C ARG A 42 17.27 -23.88 10.60
N ASN A 43 16.27 -23.26 9.99
CA ASN A 43 16.05 -21.82 10.03
C ASN A 43 14.89 -21.41 10.95
N PHE A 44 14.45 -22.30 11.87
CA PHE A 44 13.37 -22.00 12.82
C PHE A 44 13.66 -20.70 13.61
N GLY A 45 12.68 -19.81 13.70
CA GLY A 45 12.80 -18.52 14.39
C GLY A 45 13.59 -17.44 13.64
N VAL A 46 14.14 -17.73 12.46
CA VAL A 46 14.93 -16.77 11.66
C VAL A 46 14.09 -16.18 10.52
N ILE A 47 14.24 -14.88 10.28
CA ILE A 47 13.64 -14.18 9.14
C ILE A 47 14.66 -14.06 8.01
N ASN A 48 14.44 -14.79 6.91
CA ASN A 48 15.32 -14.80 5.74
C ASN A 48 14.66 -14.21 4.48
N SER A 49 13.54 -13.51 4.61
CA SER A 49 12.80 -12.98 3.47
C SER A 49 12.18 -11.62 3.77
N ALA A 50 11.98 -10.83 2.72
CA ALA A 50 11.18 -9.62 2.76
C ALA A 50 9.69 -9.99 2.71
N ARG A 51 8.86 -9.21 3.42
CA ARG A 51 7.41 -9.33 3.40
C ARG A 51 6.87 -9.07 1.99
N GLY A 52 5.92 -9.90 1.55
CA GLY A 52 5.27 -9.81 0.23
C GLY A 52 4.37 -8.58 0.08
N SER A 53 3.36 -8.62 -0.79
CA SER A 53 2.45 -7.47 -1.03
C SER A 53 1.38 -7.27 0.05
N ASP A 54 1.50 -7.91 1.20
CA ASP A 54 0.54 -7.85 2.30
C ASP A 54 0.66 -6.55 3.12
N PHE A 55 -0.03 -6.47 4.26
CA PHE A 55 0.02 -5.32 5.14
C PHE A 55 1.46 -5.03 5.62
N GLY A 56 1.99 -3.85 5.27
CA GLY A 56 3.41 -3.53 5.49
C GLY A 56 4.34 -4.17 4.44
N GLY A 57 3.82 -4.48 3.26
CA GLY A 57 4.57 -5.07 2.16
C GLY A 57 5.40 -4.10 1.33
N ASN A 58 5.66 -4.49 0.09
CA ASN A 58 6.33 -3.68 -0.93
C ASN A 58 5.59 -2.35 -1.22
N ARG A 59 6.24 -1.45 -1.96
CA ARG A 59 5.61 -0.21 -2.39
C ARG A 59 4.42 -0.50 -3.31
N THR A 60 3.23 -0.12 -2.88
CA THR A 60 2.00 -0.22 -3.67
C THR A 60 1.40 1.16 -3.88
N GLY A 61 0.77 1.37 -5.04
CA GLY A 61 0.06 2.60 -5.38
C GLY A 61 -1.36 2.26 -5.82
N GLN A 62 -2.33 3.05 -5.36
CA GLN A 62 -3.72 2.94 -5.76
C GLN A 62 -4.20 4.28 -6.29
N VAL A 63 -4.95 4.25 -7.40
CA VAL A 63 -5.55 5.42 -8.02
C VAL A 63 -7.05 5.21 -8.05
N SER A 64 -7.82 6.24 -7.68
CA SER A 64 -9.27 6.22 -7.66
C SER A 64 -9.84 7.50 -8.27
N LEU A 65 -10.91 7.34 -9.04
CA LEU A 65 -11.69 8.42 -9.62
C LEU A 65 -13.14 8.26 -9.18
N ARG A 66 -13.75 9.34 -8.70
CA ARG A 66 -15.16 9.38 -8.31
C ARG A 66 -15.85 10.57 -8.97
N VAL A 67 -17.07 10.33 -9.46
CA VAL A 67 -17.98 11.37 -9.94
C VAL A 67 -19.13 11.49 -8.94
N ASP A 68 -19.41 12.70 -8.48
CA ASP A 68 -20.55 13.05 -7.64
C ASP A 68 -21.49 13.96 -8.48
N PHE A 69 -22.82 13.73 -8.43
CA PHE A 69 -23.84 14.45 -9.22
C PHE A 69 -25.10 14.79 -8.41
#